data_AF-A0A7S3VJL2-F1
#
_entry.id   AF-A0A7S3VJL2-F1
#
_cell.length_a   1.000
_cell.length_b   1.000
_cell.length_c   1.000
_cell.angle_alpha   90.00
_cell.angle_beta   90.00
_cell.angle_gamma   90.00
#
_symmetry.space_group_name_H-M   'P 1'
#
loop_
_entity.id
_entity.type
_entity.pdbx_description
1 polymer ?
#
loop_
_entity_poly.entity_id
_entity_poly.type
_entity_poly.pdbx_seq_one_letter_code
_entity_poly.pdbx_strand_id
1 'polypeptide(L)'
;MHSSIPHSHCMHTHQMRVRPSSTPQALHLRSAPFLSFSSPSSHEQQPQQEQVVRKQLLPDSAHTTVNRVVSMVVGTDGGALMSKRQRLMTDGLLDRLEEVGAKQEPRPLENELLWGNYNVVYTSTNRSQEKRSPSGGRFRSRIGRSLFQTTGLYQSVLKPGIVTNKVAFKLFGLIPGAVGLRGKVEPVGTNGDTVKVDFEPPVLSFAESINGGLHLRIGKESDVTLTTTYLDERVRVGKGSRGSLFVFTRGGAADKAGMDVVGRQSTAPATVFTLASTCIASLLGGLALFLSAMPLLQALSFPLMLLGAGLGFLLRKGSIIQAGQEAAVQKQELPAACQEAQQEEASPQQQQQQGGEQLLACKDQQQEQAAVAGGPQPSA
;
A
#
# COMPACT_ATOMS: atom_id res chain seq x y z
N MET A 1 35.67 17.05 -51.41
CA MET A 1 36.41 17.15 -50.14
C MET A 1 36.24 15.84 -49.39
N HIS A 2 37.35 15.11 -49.28
CA HIS A 2 37.48 13.80 -48.65
C HIS A 2 37.38 13.86 -47.11
N SER A 3 36.87 12.79 -46.50
CA SER A 3 37.45 12.08 -45.33
C SER A 3 36.32 11.30 -44.63
N SER A 4 36.15 9.99 -44.86
CA SER A 4 36.91 8.86 -44.28
C SER A 4 36.68 8.70 -42.76
N ILE A 5 35.87 7.71 -42.39
CA ILE A 5 35.76 7.14 -41.04
C ILE A 5 36.30 5.70 -41.11
N PRO A 6 37.28 5.29 -40.27
CA PRO A 6 37.84 3.95 -40.35
C PRO A 6 37.08 2.94 -39.47
N HIS A 7 36.90 1.74 -40.03
CA HIS A 7 36.63 0.51 -39.31
C HIS A 7 37.84 0.09 -38.47
N SER A 8 37.59 -0.53 -37.31
CA SER A 8 38.54 -1.47 -36.71
C SER A 8 37.80 -2.60 -36.00
N HIS A 9 37.94 -3.78 -36.59
CA HIS A 9 37.70 -5.09 -35.97
C HIS A 9 38.79 -5.37 -34.92
N CYS A 10 38.43 -5.99 -33.81
CA CYS A 10 39.36 -6.82 -33.05
C CYS A 10 38.66 -8.13 -32.66
N MET A 11 39.10 -9.20 -33.31
CA MET A 11 38.84 -10.60 -32.99
C MET A 11 39.80 -11.01 -31.87
N HIS A 12 39.32 -11.67 -30.81
CA HIS A 12 40.14 -12.58 -30.02
C HIS A 12 39.35 -13.85 -29.70
N THR A 13 39.73 -14.88 -30.43
CA THR A 13 39.49 -16.30 -30.21
C THR A 13 40.33 -16.79 -29.02
N HIS A 14 39.73 -17.55 -28.11
CA HIS A 14 40.48 -18.56 -27.35
C HIS A 14 39.64 -19.83 -27.21
N GLN A 15 40.21 -20.91 -27.74
CA GLN A 15 39.68 -22.26 -27.74
C GLN A 15 39.84 -22.97 -26.39
N MET A 16 38.84 -23.81 -26.11
CA MET A 16 38.86 -25.15 -25.52
C MET A 16 39.87 -25.52 -24.42
N ARG A 17 39.32 -26.08 -23.33
CA ARG A 17 39.72 -27.42 -22.88
C ARG A 17 38.56 -28.19 -22.25
N VAL A 18 38.50 -29.46 -22.62
CA VAL A 18 37.47 -30.47 -22.37
C VAL A 18 37.87 -31.34 -21.16
N ARG A 19 36.92 -31.55 -20.22
CA ARG A 19 36.56 -32.75 -19.39
C ARG A 19 37.68 -33.53 -18.63
N PRO A 20 37.40 -34.33 -17.56
CA PRO A 20 36.21 -35.18 -17.40
C PRO A 20 35.61 -35.36 -15.99
N SER A 21 34.52 -36.15 -16.06
CA SER A 21 33.62 -36.76 -15.08
C SER A 21 34.25 -37.50 -13.91
N SER A 22 33.54 -37.49 -12.77
CA SER A 22 33.29 -38.68 -11.94
C SER A 22 32.19 -38.41 -10.89
N THR A 23 31.02 -39.01 -11.11
CA THR A 23 30.16 -39.58 -10.04
C THR A 23 30.57 -41.06 -9.92
N PRO A 24 30.40 -41.79 -8.78
CA PRO A 24 29.08 -41.99 -8.15
C PRO A 24 29.08 -42.27 -6.61
N GLN A 25 27.87 -42.45 -6.05
CA GLN A 25 27.53 -43.28 -4.86
C GLN A 25 28.10 -42.85 -3.49
N ALA A 26 27.53 -43.17 -2.31
CA ALA A 26 26.25 -43.68 -1.85
C ALA A 26 26.24 -43.48 -0.31
N LEU A 27 25.03 -43.44 0.24
CA LEU A 27 24.61 -43.79 1.61
C LEU A 27 25.70 -44.19 2.64
N HIS A 28 25.71 -43.52 3.80
CA HIS A 28 25.73 -44.23 5.08
C HIS A 28 25.16 -43.37 6.22
N LEU A 29 24.00 -43.81 6.71
CA LEU A 29 23.53 -43.58 8.07
C LEU A 29 24.54 -44.15 9.06
N ARG A 30 24.95 -43.35 10.06
CA ARG A 30 25.39 -43.86 11.36
C ARG A 30 25.13 -42.84 12.45
N SER A 31 24.17 -43.20 13.30
CA SER A 31 24.00 -42.72 14.66
C SER A 31 25.21 -43.09 15.51
N ALA A 32 25.64 -42.17 16.38
CA ALA A 32 26.39 -42.46 17.60
C ALA A 32 26.27 -41.26 18.57
N PRO A 33 26.44 -41.49 19.89
CA PRO A 33 25.77 -40.74 20.93
C PRO A 33 26.68 -39.73 21.66
N PHE A 34 26.04 -38.80 22.36
CA PHE A 34 26.40 -38.27 23.67
C PHE A 34 27.89 -38.06 24.00
N LEU A 35 28.34 -36.80 24.00
CA LEU A 35 29.30 -36.31 24.98
C LEU A 35 28.88 -34.92 25.46
N SER A 36 28.45 -34.86 26.72
CA SER A 36 28.29 -33.64 27.49
C SER A 36 29.66 -33.01 27.70
N PHE A 37 29.84 -31.78 27.25
CA PHE A 37 30.92 -30.92 27.72
C PHE A 37 30.31 -29.79 28.55
N SER A 38 30.58 -29.87 29.84
CA SER A 38 30.30 -28.84 30.83
C SER A 38 31.37 -27.76 30.76
N SER A 39 30.91 -26.50 30.80
CA SER A 39 31.61 -25.29 31.25
C SER A 39 32.69 -24.68 30.32
N PRO A 40 32.98 -23.36 30.38
CA PRO A 40 32.60 -22.39 31.41
C PRO A 40 31.89 -21.11 30.91
N SER A 41 31.16 -20.53 31.85
CA SER A 41 30.75 -19.12 31.94
C SER A 41 31.79 -18.14 31.36
N SER A 42 31.41 -17.45 30.29
CA SER A 42 32.03 -16.20 29.86
C SER A 42 31.01 -15.07 30.06
N HIS A 43 31.01 -14.52 31.27
CA HIS A 43 30.57 -13.14 31.50
C HIS A 43 31.55 -12.19 30.80
N GLU A 44 31.06 -11.00 30.45
CA GLU A 44 31.84 -9.82 30.00
C GLU A 44 32.39 -9.91 28.57
N GLN A 45 32.09 -9.03 27.62
CA GLN A 45 31.85 -7.59 27.67
C GLN A 45 30.96 -7.16 26.49
N GLN A 46 29.76 -6.64 26.74
CA GLN A 46 29.00 -5.93 25.70
C GLN A 46 28.12 -4.72 26.12
N PRO A 47 28.34 -3.96 27.22
CA PRO A 47 27.52 -2.76 27.46
C PRO A 47 28.17 -1.41 27.11
N GLN A 48 29.47 -1.33 26.78
CA GLN A 48 30.14 -0.02 26.77
C GLN A 48 29.99 0.78 25.46
N GLN A 49 29.86 0.15 24.29
CA GLN A 49 29.67 0.89 23.03
C GLN A 49 28.26 1.50 22.87
N GLU A 50 27.24 0.87 23.46
CA GLU A 50 25.86 1.35 23.39
C GLU A 50 25.62 2.56 24.31
N GLN A 51 26.29 2.60 25.46
CA GLN A 51 26.21 3.73 26.39
C GLN A 51 26.99 4.96 25.95
N VAL A 52 28.14 4.79 25.28
CA VAL A 52 28.95 5.93 24.79
C VAL A 52 28.24 6.68 23.65
N VAL A 53 27.51 5.96 22.81
CA VAL A 53 26.65 6.57 21.77
C VAL A 53 25.50 7.37 22.39
N ARG A 54 24.97 6.93 23.53
CA ARG A 54 23.80 7.53 24.19
C ARG A 54 24.09 8.87 24.88
N LYS A 55 25.36 9.18 25.17
CA LYS A 55 25.76 10.29 26.08
C LYS A 55 26.19 11.59 25.38
N GLN A 56 26.13 11.69 24.04
CA GLN A 56 26.63 12.86 23.30
C GLN A 56 25.57 13.82 22.71
N LEU A 57 24.28 13.71 23.06
CA LEU A 57 23.27 14.64 22.53
C LEU A 57 22.77 15.61 23.62
N LEU A 58 23.08 16.90 23.42
CA LEU A 58 22.52 18.08 24.08
C LEU A 58 20.97 18.03 24.18
N PRO A 59 20.31 18.91 24.97
CA PRO A 59 18.85 19.03 24.96
C PRO A 59 18.38 19.59 23.61
N ASP A 60 18.39 18.74 22.59
CA ASP A 60 17.89 19.04 21.26
C ASP A 60 16.37 19.16 21.34
N SER A 61 15.84 20.31 20.90
CA SER A 61 14.41 20.49 20.69
C SER A 61 13.85 19.41 19.76
N ALA A 62 12.55 19.13 19.85
CA ALA A 62 11.87 18.18 18.96
C ALA A 62 12.19 18.47 17.49
N HIS A 63 12.13 19.74 17.10
CA HIS A 63 12.51 20.23 15.77
C HIS A 63 13.94 19.82 15.34
N THR A 64 14.92 19.94 16.23
CA THR A 64 16.31 19.55 15.94
C THR A 64 16.44 18.04 15.77
N THR A 65 15.71 17.27 16.59
CA THR A 65 15.65 15.81 16.49
C THR A 65 15.02 15.38 15.16
N VAL A 66 13.91 16.00 14.76
CA VAL A 66 13.26 15.76 13.45
C VAL A 66 14.21 16.05 12.29
N ASN A 67 14.92 17.19 12.31
CA ASN A 67 15.89 17.53 11.27
C ASN A 67 16.99 16.47 11.13
N ARG A 68 17.50 15.95 12.25
CA ARG A 68 18.49 14.87 12.24
C ARG A 68 17.90 13.57 11.69
N VAL A 69 16.72 13.16 12.13
CA VAL A 69 16.05 11.96 11.62
C VAL A 69 15.86 12.06 10.10
N VAL A 70 15.25 13.14 9.61
CA VAL A 70 14.96 13.32 8.18
C VAL A 70 16.24 13.29 7.36
N SER A 71 17.28 14.02 7.76
CA SER A 71 18.57 14.03 7.04
C SER A 71 19.26 12.66 7.00
N MET A 72 19.05 11.81 8.02
CA MET A 72 19.61 10.45 8.04
C MET A 72 18.86 9.45 7.17
N VAL A 73 17.54 9.62 6.99
CA VAL A 73 16.70 8.62 6.29
C VAL A 73 16.46 8.95 4.82
N VAL A 74 16.56 10.22 4.44
CA VAL A 74 16.42 10.64 3.04
C VAL A 74 17.48 9.94 2.17
N GLY A 75 17.05 9.41 1.01
CA GLY A 75 17.94 8.73 0.06
C GLY A 75 18.35 7.31 0.46
N THR A 76 17.82 6.76 1.55
CA THR A 76 18.24 5.44 2.05
C THR A 76 17.39 4.25 1.56
N ASP A 77 16.43 4.48 0.66
CA ASP A 77 15.44 3.47 0.22
C ASP A 77 14.68 2.83 1.41
N GLY A 78 13.96 3.67 2.18
CA GLY A 78 13.20 3.20 3.34
C GLY A 78 14.08 2.65 4.47
N GLY A 79 15.33 3.12 4.54
CA GLY A 79 16.36 2.60 5.43
C GLY A 79 17.16 1.43 4.86
N ALA A 80 16.83 0.83 3.71
CA ALA A 80 17.51 -0.36 3.20
C ALA A 80 19.03 -0.18 2.99
N LEU A 81 19.48 1.03 2.63
CA LEU A 81 20.88 1.38 2.37
C LEU A 81 21.65 1.83 3.62
N MET A 82 21.00 1.94 4.78
CA MET A 82 21.65 2.40 6.01
C MET A 82 22.56 1.33 6.61
N SER A 83 23.74 1.76 7.06
CA SER A 83 24.62 0.96 7.91
C SER A 83 23.98 0.64 9.27
N LYS A 84 24.45 -0.41 9.94
CA LYS A 84 23.97 -0.77 11.29
C LYS A 84 24.10 0.41 12.28
N ARG A 85 25.22 1.14 12.23
CA ARG A 85 25.45 2.31 13.08
C ARG A 85 24.46 3.44 12.81
N GLN A 86 24.20 3.76 11.53
CA GLN A 86 23.21 4.77 11.18
C GLN A 86 21.81 4.38 11.66
N ARG A 87 21.41 3.11 11.52
CA ARG A 87 20.11 2.63 12.03
C ARG A 87 19.99 2.78 13.54
N LEU A 88 21.01 2.36 14.30
CA LEU A 88 21.00 2.49 15.76
C LEU A 88 20.86 3.95 16.20
N MET A 89 21.57 4.86 15.53
CA MET A 89 21.47 6.30 15.78
C MET A 89 20.09 6.84 15.44
N THR A 90 19.55 6.48 14.27
CA THR A 90 18.20 6.89 13.86
C THR A 90 17.15 6.36 14.82
N ASP A 91 17.19 5.08 15.17
CA ASP A 91 16.21 4.52 16.10
C ASP A 91 16.31 5.19 17.49
N GLY A 92 17.51 5.53 17.97
CA GLY A 92 17.68 6.27 19.24
C GLY A 92 17.11 7.70 19.19
N LEU A 93 17.14 8.36 18.02
CA LEU A 93 16.44 9.65 17.82
C LEU A 93 14.92 9.45 17.81
N LEU A 94 14.42 8.35 17.25
CA LEU A 94 13.00 8.02 17.25
C LEU A 94 12.48 7.69 18.64
N ASP A 95 13.26 6.97 19.46
CA ASP A 95 12.96 6.72 20.87
C ASP A 95 12.77 8.06 21.63
N ARG A 96 13.60 9.07 21.32
CA ARG A 96 13.46 10.41 21.91
C ARG A 96 12.25 11.18 21.40
N LEU A 97 11.89 11.05 20.11
CA LEU A 97 10.65 11.63 19.59
C LEU A 97 9.41 10.98 20.21
N GLU A 98 9.46 9.67 20.51
CA GLU A 98 8.40 8.98 21.24
C GLU A 98 8.22 9.56 22.66
N GLU A 99 9.31 9.83 23.40
CA GLU A 99 9.23 10.49 24.71
C GLU A 99 8.64 11.91 24.64
N VAL A 100 8.92 12.66 23.57
CA VAL A 100 8.35 13.98 23.34
C VAL A 100 6.87 13.87 22.99
N GLY A 101 6.51 12.99 22.06
CA GLY A 101 5.13 12.84 21.59
C GLY A 101 4.20 12.18 22.62
N ALA A 102 4.74 11.46 23.60
CA ALA A 102 3.98 11.01 24.77
C ALA A 102 3.36 12.17 25.57
N LYS A 103 3.93 13.37 25.47
CA LYS A 103 3.45 14.60 26.15
C LYS A 103 2.73 15.55 25.21
N GLN A 104 2.53 15.15 23.96
CA GLN A 104 1.94 16.01 22.95
C GLN A 104 0.41 16.05 23.08
N GLU A 105 -0.11 17.28 23.08
CA GLU A 105 -1.53 17.60 22.96
C GLU A 105 -1.76 18.52 21.74
N PRO A 106 -2.86 18.34 20.98
CA PRO A 106 -3.82 17.24 21.10
C PRO A 106 -3.18 15.88 20.76
N ARG A 107 -3.76 14.80 21.29
CA ARG A 107 -3.34 13.43 20.96
C ARG A 107 -3.44 13.17 19.44
N PRO A 108 -2.61 12.27 18.87
CA PRO A 108 -2.52 12.10 17.42
C PRO A 108 -3.83 11.83 16.69
N LEU A 109 -4.79 11.09 17.29
CA LEU A 109 -6.07 10.79 16.64
C LEU A 109 -7.04 11.99 16.60
N GLU A 110 -6.85 12.95 17.49
CA GLU A 110 -7.61 14.21 17.55
C GLU A 110 -6.92 15.32 16.75
N ASN A 111 -5.68 15.11 16.34
CA ASN A 111 -4.88 16.09 15.63
C ASN A 111 -5.20 16.04 14.12
N GLU A 112 -5.63 17.18 13.56
CA GLU A 112 -5.90 17.33 12.12
C GLU A 112 -4.69 17.03 11.23
N LEU A 113 -3.47 17.19 11.77
CA LEU A 113 -2.25 16.83 11.08
C LEU A 113 -2.16 15.33 10.81
N LEU A 114 -2.90 14.45 11.48
CA LEU A 114 -2.88 13.02 11.17
C LEU A 114 -3.37 12.73 9.75
N TRP A 115 -4.39 13.46 9.30
CA TRP A 115 -5.02 13.25 8.00
C TRP A 115 -4.15 13.79 6.87
N GLY A 116 -4.00 13.04 5.79
CA GLY A 116 -3.25 13.46 4.61
C GLY A 116 -2.40 12.36 3.99
N ASN A 117 -1.57 12.76 3.03
CA ASN A 117 -0.67 11.87 2.31
C ASN A 117 0.75 11.95 2.87
N TYR A 118 1.39 10.79 2.98
CA TYR A 118 2.74 10.68 3.50
C TYR A 118 3.62 9.77 2.66
N ASN A 119 4.90 10.13 2.58
CA ASN A 119 5.95 9.27 2.08
C ASN A 119 6.47 8.43 3.24
N VAL A 120 6.62 7.12 3.04
CA VAL A 120 7.26 6.23 4.03
C VAL A 120 8.76 6.26 3.78
N VAL A 121 9.48 7.11 4.53
CA VAL A 121 10.92 7.35 4.30
C VAL A 121 11.82 6.43 5.11
N TYR A 122 11.29 5.79 6.16
CA TYR A 122 12.02 4.84 6.98
C TYR A 122 11.11 3.74 7.50
N THR A 123 11.61 2.50 7.46
CA THR A 123 11.01 1.35 8.14
C THR A 123 12.11 0.57 8.84
N SER A 124 12.04 0.41 10.16
CA SER A 124 12.97 -0.47 10.87
C SER A 124 12.53 -1.93 10.68
N THR A 125 13.48 -2.78 10.29
CA THR A 125 13.29 -4.23 10.27
C THR A 125 13.90 -4.76 11.55
N ASN A 126 13.05 -4.92 12.56
CA ASN A 126 13.33 -5.11 13.99
C ASN A 126 14.73 -5.52 14.49
N ARG A 127 15.03 -4.95 15.67
CA ARG A 127 16.15 -5.21 16.60
C ARG A 127 16.18 -6.62 17.22
N SER A 128 15.23 -7.50 16.89
CA SER A 128 15.25 -8.91 17.32
C SER A 128 15.49 -9.81 16.11
N GLN A 129 16.47 -10.71 16.23
CA GLN A 129 16.94 -11.65 15.21
C GLN A 129 15.89 -12.71 14.83
N GLU A 130 14.72 -12.31 14.34
CA GLU A 130 13.78 -13.23 13.69
C GLU A 130 13.42 -12.74 12.29
N LYS A 131 14.26 -13.19 11.36
CA LYS A 131 14.11 -13.54 9.93
C LYS A 131 12.76 -13.33 9.20
N ARG A 132 11.97 -12.28 9.46
CA ARG A 132 10.85 -11.85 8.60
C ARG A 132 10.78 -10.33 8.51
N SER A 133 11.08 -9.81 7.33
CA SER A 133 11.01 -8.39 6.99
C SER A 133 9.59 -7.85 7.22
N PRO A 134 9.38 -6.85 8.10
CA PRO A 134 8.05 -6.40 8.55
C PRO A 134 7.25 -5.65 7.49
N SER A 135 7.84 -5.27 6.34
CA SER A 135 7.11 -4.68 5.23
C SER A 135 7.79 -5.04 3.91
N GLY A 136 7.16 -5.92 3.12
CA GLY A 136 7.56 -6.22 1.74
C GLY A 136 7.87 -7.68 1.39
N GLY A 137 7.80 -8.65 2.33
CA GLY A 137 7.95 -10.08 2.00
C GLY A 137 9.17 -10.44 1.12
N ARG A 138 9.08 -11.55 0.37
CA ARG A 138 10.12 -12.03 -0.58
C ARG A 138 10.52 -10.99 -1.65
N PHE A 139 9.72 -9.94 -1.86
CA PHE A 139 9.96 -8.88 -2.85
C PHE A 139 11.15 -7.97 -2.53
N ARG A 140 11.63 -7.95 -1.28
CA ARG A 140 12.83 -7.17 -0.89
C ARG A 140 14.15 -7.96 -0.85
N SER A 141 14.13 -9.23 -1.26
CA SER A 141 15.34 -10.03 -1.51
C SER A 141 16.16 -9.44 -2.66
N ARG A 142 17.45 -9.79 -2.81
CA ARG A 142 18.30 -9.26 -3.92
C ARG A 142 17.67 -9.52 -5.31
N ILE A 143 17.08 -10.69 -5.49
CA ILE A 143 16.36 -11.07 -6.72
C ILE A 143 15.05 -10.28 -6.83
N GLY A 144 14.30 -10.16 -5.72
CA GLY A 144 13.08 -9.36 -5.66
C GLY A 144 13.30 -7.88 -6.02
N ARG A 145 14.39 -7.26 -5.56
CA ARG A 145 14.78 -5.88 -5.90
C ARG A 145 15.15 -5.69 -7.37
N SER A 146 15.77 -6.70 -7.98
CA SER A 146 16.08 -6.67 -9.41
C SER A 146 14.83 -6.81 -10.27
N LEU A 147 13.82 -7.55 -9.81
CA LEU A 147 12.55 -7.73 -10.51
C LEU A 147 11.59 -6.56 -10.25
N PHE A 148 11.56 -6.03 -9.03
CA PHE A 148 10.68 -4.96 -8.58
C PHE A 148 11.52 -3.84 -7.99
N GLN A 149 11.95 -2.91 -8.84
CA GLN A 149 12.65 -1.73 -8.38
C GLN A 149 11.65 -0.78 -7.73
N THR A 150 11.64 -0.67 -6.40
CA THR A 150 10.78 0.27 -5.69
C THR A 150 11.10 1.71 -6.11
N THR A 151 10.07 2.45 -6.51
CA THR A 151 10.17 3.86 -6.92
C THR A 151 9.47 4.80 -5.95
N GLY A 152 8.61 4.26 -5.06
CA GLY A 152 7.94 5.05 -4.04
C GLY A 152 7.23 4.19 -3.01
N LEU A 153 7.17 4.69 -1.78
CA LEU A 153 6.44 4.10 -0.66
C LEU A 153 5.59 5.20 -0.04
N TYR A 154 4.28 4.98 -0.02
CA TYR A 154 3.32 6.00 0.41
C TYR A 154 2.31 5.38 1.37
N GLN A 155 1.88 6.19 2.32
CA GLN A 155 0.75 5.88 3.19
C GLN A 155 -0.11 7.14 3.31
N SER A 156 -1.42 6.99 3.19
CA SER A 156 -2.35 8.07 3.47
C SER A 156 -3.34 7.67 4.55
N VAL A 157 -3.72 8.65 5.36
CA VAL A 157 -4.83 8.54 6.31
C VAL A 157 -5.88 9.52 5.83
N LEU A 158 -6.99 8.99 5.32
CA LEU A 158 -8.05 9.73 4.65
C LEU A 158 -9.30 9.75 5.54
N LYS A 159 -10.01 10.87 5.58
CA LYS A 159 -11.33 10.94 6.23
C LYS A 159 -12.36 10.11 5.43
N PRO A 160 -13.32 9.44 6.08
CA PRO A 160 -13.63 9.45 7.52
C PRO A 160 -12.94 8.33 8.34
N GLY A 161 -11.78 7.80 7.93
CA GLY A 161 -11.10 6.71 8.65
C GLY A 161 -10.62 5.60 7.73
N ILE A 162 -9.98 5.97 6.62
CA ILE A 162 -9.46 5.04 5.63
C ILE A 162 -7.95 5.19 5.57
N VAL A 163 -7.23 4.08 5.65
CA VAL A 163 -5.78 4.07 5.42
C VAL A 163 -5.50 3.38 4.10
N THR A 164 -4.66 4.02 3.28
CA THR A 164 -4.15 3.42 2.05
C THR A 164 -2.65 3.31 2.10
N ASN A 165 -2.12 2.15 1.73
CA ASN A 165 -0.70 1.91 1.55
C ASN A 165 -0.42 1.68 0.07
N LYS A 166 0.57 2.37 -0.49
CA LYS A 166 0.97 2.20 -1.89
C LYS A 166 2.47 1.98 -2.00
N VAL A 167 2.85 0.89 -2.65
CA VAL A 167 4.23 0.59 -3.04
C VAL A 167 4.32 0.70 -4.55
N ALA A 168 4.92 1.78 -5.06
CA ALA A 168 5.19 1.95 -6.47
C ALA A 168 6.52 1.28 -6.84
N PHE A 169 6.57 0.63 -8.00
CA PHE A 169 7.76 -0.05 -8.49
C PHE A 169 7.85 -0.04 -10.02
N LYS A 170 9.01 -0.45 -10.54
CA LYS A 170 9.21 -0.82 -11.94
C LYS A 170 9.54 -2.31 -12.05
N LEU A 171 8.71 -3.05 -12.78
CA LEU A 171 8.95 -4.45 -13.11
C LEU A 171 10.05 -4.54 -14.18
N PHE A 172 11.12 -5.29 -13.89
CA PHE A 172 12.36 -5.35 -14.67
C PHE A 172 13.00 -3.97 -14.94
N GLY A 173 12.69 -2.95 -14.13
CA GLY A 173 13.13 -1.57 -14.36
C GLY A 173 12.41 -0.84 -15.50
N LEU A 174 11.46 -1.48 -16.19
CA LEU A 174 10.82 -0.96 -17.40
C LEU A 174 9.34 -0.66 -17.19
N ILE A 175 8.58 -1.62 -16.69
CA ILE A 175 7.11 -1.52 -16.66
C ILE A 175 6.69 -0.94 -15.30
N PRO A 176 6.09 0.27 -15.26
CA PRO A 176 5.58 0.82 -14.02
C PRO A 176 4.43 -0.03 -13.47
N GLY A 177 4.43 -0.20 -12.15
CA GLY A 177 3.37 -0.87 -11.43
C GLY A 177 3.28 -0.40 -9.98
N ALA A 178 2.24 -0.85 -9.29
CA ALA A 178 2.05 -0.57 -7.88
C ALA A 178 1.33 -1.70 -7.17
N VAL A 179 1.62 -1.87 -5.87
CA VAL A 179 0.75 -2.62 -4.95
C VAL A 179 0.05 -1.62 -4.05
N GLY A 180 -1.27 -1.66 -4.04
CA GLY A 180 -2.13 -0.88 -3.17
C GLY A 180 -2.78 -1.76 -2.10
N LEU A 181 -2.87 -1.26 -0.88
CA LEU A 181 -3.76 -1.80 0.15
C LEU A 181 -4.66 -0.67 0.62
N ARG A 182 -5.92 -1.00 0.87
CA ARG A 182 -6.92 -0.10 1.45
C ARG A 182 -7.51 -0.77 2.68
N GLY A 183 -7.65 -0.02 3.76
CA GLY A 183 -8.19 -0.55 5.00
C GLY A 183 -8.97 0.49 5.79
N LYS A 184 -9.81 0.01 6.70
CA LYS A 184 -10.59 0.84 7.62
C LYS A 184 -9.83 1.01 8.93
N VAL A 185 -9.89 2.21 9.48
CA VAL A 185 -9.22 2.58 10.73
C VAL A 185 -10.18 2.39 11.90
N GLU A 186 -9.75 1.65 12.89
CA GLU A 186 -10.42 1.51 14.18
C GLU A 186 -9.49 2.04 15.27
N PRO A 187 -9.87 3.12 15.99
CA PRO A 187 -9.15 3.55 17.19
C PRO A 187 -9.11 2.41 18.21
N VAL A 188 -7.94 2.15 18.79
CA VAL A 188 -7.78 1.14 19.84
C VAL A 188 -6.97 1.71 21.00
N GLY A 189 -7.29 1.27 22.22
CA GLY A 189 -6.68 1.79 23.44
C GLY A 189 -7.27 3.12 23.91
N THR A 190 -6.79 3.61 25.05
CA THR A 190 -7.33 4.78 25.75
C THR A 190 -6.53 6.07 25.53
N ASN A 191 -5.35 5.97 24.92
CA ASN A 191 -4.40 7.08 24.84
C ASN A 191 -4.57 8.00 23.62
N GLY A 192 -5.54 7.71 22.74
CA GLY A 192 -5.82 8.54 21.57
C GLY A 192 -4.69 8.59 20.52
N ASP A 193 -3.85 7.54 20.45
CA ASP A 193 -2.68 7.50 19.57
C ASP A 193 -2.56 6.23 18.72
N THR A 194 -3.34 5.20 19.02
CA THR A 194 -3.20 3.87 18.45
C THR A 194 -4.40 3.49 17.61
N VAL A 195 -4.13 2.93 16.43
CA VAL A 195 -5.16 2.42 15.53
C VAL A 195 -4.88 0.98 15.16
N LYS A 196 -5.94 0.22 14.99
CA LYS A 196 -5.95 -1.01 14.21
C LYS A 196 -6.48 -0.68 12.83
N VAL A 197 -5.83 -1.23 11.80
CA VAL A 197 -6.27 -1.09 10.41
C VAL A 197 -6.50 -2.47 9.84
N ASP A 198 -7.74 -2.75 9.46
CA ASP A 198 -8.12 -3.96 8.76
C ASP A 198 -8.06 -3.70 7.25
N PHE A 199 -7.07 -4.28 6.57
CA PHE A 199 -6.84 -4.13 5.15
C PHE A 199 -7.57 -5.20 4.34
N GLU A 200 -8.22 -4.73 3.28
CA GLU A 200 -8.72 -5.54 2.18
C GLU A 200 -7.55 -6.24 1.44
N PRO A 201 -7.84 -7.29 0.64
CA PRO A 201 -6.79 -7.96 -0.12
C PRO A 201 -6.07 -6.96 -1.07
N PRO A 202 -4.72 -6.98 -1.10
CA PRO A 202 -3.95 -6.05 -1.91
C PRO A 202 -4.32 -6.07 -3.40
N VAL A 203 -4.26 -4.89 -4.03
CA VAL A 203 -4.45 -4.72 -5.48
C VAL A 203 -3.09 -4.47 -6.13
N LEU A 204 -2.71 -5.37 -7.03
CA LEU A 204 -1.52 -5.29 -7.84
C LEU A 204 -1.87 -4.70 -9.21
N SER A 205 -1.29 -3.55 -9.54
CA SER A 205 -1.55 -2.77 -10.73
C SER A 205 -0.33 -2.73 -11.64
N PHE A 206 -0.51 -2.91 -12.94
CA PHE A 206 0.54 -2.75 -13.95
C PHE A 206 0.03 -2.09 -15.22
N ALA A 207 0.97 -1.51 -15.98
CA ALA A 207 0.74 -1.05 -17.35
C ALA A 207 -0.45 -0.07 -17.48
N GLU A 208 -0.61 0.83 -16.52
CA GLU A 208 -1.70 1.83 -16.49
C GLU A 208 -1.78 2.67 -17.79
N SER A 209 -0.66 2.84 -18.50
CA SER A 209 -0.60 3.54 -19.79
C SER A 209 -1.25 2.79 -20.96
N ILE A 210 -1.60 1.51 -20.80
CA ILE A 210 -2.20 0.68 -21.86
C ILE A 210 -3.62 0.32 -21.44
N ASN A 211 -4.61 0.90 -22.13
CA ASN A 211 -6.04 0.60 -21.97
C ASN A 211 -6.57 0.69 -20.51
N GLY A 212 -6.01 1.58 -19.70
CA GLY A 212 -6.45 1.77 -18.32
C GLY A 212 -5.88 0.78 -17.30
N GLY A 213 -4.87 -0.03 -17.69
CA GLY A 213 -4.12 -0.88 -16.77
C GLY A 213 -4.74 -2.24 -16.47
N LEU A 214 -3.88 -3.14 -15.97
CA LEU A 214 -4.27 -4.44 -15.44
C LEU A 214 -4.21 -4.40 -13.91
N HIS A 215 -5.33 -4.71 -13.27
CA HIS A 215 -5.48 -4.69 -11.82
C HIS A 215 -5.92 -6.05 -11.29
N LEU A 216 -5.08 -6.63 -10.44
CA LEU A 216 -5.24 -7.96 -9.88
C LEU A 216 -5.38 -7.90 -8.36
N ARG A 217 -6.43 -8.51 -7.81
CA ARG A 217 -6.55 -8.71 -6.36
C ARG A 217 -5.69 -9.92 -5.97
N ILE A 218 -4.74 -9.71 -5.05
CA ILE A 218 -3.77 -10.73 -4.64
C ILE A 218 -3.75 -10.88 -3.12
N GLY A 219 -3.44 -12.08 -2.65
CA GLY A 219 -3.30 -12.35 -1.22
C GLY A 219 -4.62 -12.43 -0.47
N LYS A 220 -4.53 -12.33 0.86
CA LYS A 220 -5.66 -12.32 1.79
C LYS A 220 -5.73 -10.94 2.46
N GLU A 221 -6.85 -10.70 3.13
CA GLU A 221 -6.98 -9.62 4.10
C GLU A 221 -5.90 -9.71 5.19
N SER A 222 -5.58 -8.56 5.79
CA SER A 222 -4.57 -8.47 6.83
C SER A 222 -4.86 -7.31 7.76
N ASP A 223 -4.53 -7.45 9.04
CA ASP A 223 -4.64 -6.37 10.01
C ASP A 223 -3.26 -5.85 10.45
N VAL A 224 -3.20 -4.58 10.83
CA VAL A 224 -2.02 -3.95 11.43
C VAL A 224 -2.44 -3.01 12.54
N THR A 225 -1.81 -3.15 13.71
CA THR A 225 -1.89 -2.16 14.80
C THR A 225 -0.67 -1.26 14.78
N LEU A 226 -0.91 0.05 14.75
CA LEU A 226 0.12 1.09 14.71
C LEU A 226 -0.21 2.21 15.69
N THR A 227 0.76 2.54 16.54
CA THR A 227 0.73 3.71 17.41
C THR A 227 1.45 4.87 16.74
N THR A 228 0.81 6.03 16.62
CA THR A 228 1.49 7.26 16.21
C THR A 228 2.15 7.86 17.44
N THR A 229 3.48 7.75 17.54
CA THR A 229 4.21 8.15 18.74
C THR A 229 4.63 9.61 18.76
N TYR A 230 4.67 10.26 17.59
CA TYR A 230 4.98 11.68 17.43
C TYR A 230 4.37 12.19 16.13
N LEU A 231 3.87 13.43 16.13
CA LEU A 231 3.24 14.04 14.95
C LEU A 231 3.54 15.54 14.91
N ASP A 232 4.04 16.05 13.80
CA ASP A 232 4.13 17.49 13.54
C ASP A 232 3.74 17.79 12.09
N GLU A 233 3.93 19.03 11.65
CA GLU A 233 3.56 19.48 10.29
C GLU A 233 4.38 18.78 9.19
N ARG A 234 5.53 18.21 9.53
CA ARG A 234 6.52 17.67 8.60
C ARG A 234 6.58 16.15 8.64
N VAL A 235 6.52 15.57 9.83
CA VAL A 235 6.72 14.16 10.07
C VAL A 235 5.66 13.56 10.97
N ARG A 236 5.38 12.30 10.71
CA ARG A 236 4.66 11.41 11.62
C ARG A 236 5.57 10.23 11.92
N VAL A 237 5.68 9.88 13.20
CA VAL A 237 6.44 8.70 13.65
C VAL A 237 5.44 7.65 14.09
N GLY A 238 5.61 6.43 13.58
CA GLY A 238 4.77 5.29 13.89
C GLY A 238 5.55 4.17 14.53
N LYS A 239 4.88 3.42 15.40
CA LYS A 239 5.38 2.20 16.03
C LYS A 239 4.38 1.08 15.83
N GLY A 240 4.78 0.03 15.13
CA GLY A 240 3.96 -1.17 14.99
C GLY A 240 3.94 -1.99 16.27
N SER A 241 2.89 -2.80 16.48
CA SER A 241 2.76 -3.68 17.65
C SER A 241 3.94 -4.63 17.88
N ARG A 242 4.71 -4.93 16.84
CA ARG A 242 5.92 -5.75 16.92
C ARG A 242 7.19 -4.96 17.23
N GLY A 243 7.13 -3.65 17.44
CA GLY A 243 8.29 -2.79 17.69
C GLY A 243 8.96 -2.19 16.44
N SER A 244 8.42 -2.45 15.25
CA SER A 244 8.91 -1.81 14.02
C SER A 244 8.61 -0.31 14.04
N LEU A 245 9.62 0.50 13.70
CA LEU A 245 9.54 1.96 13.68
C LEU A 245 9.34 2.45 12.25
N PHE A 246 8.53 3.49 12.10
CA PHE A 246 8.19 4.10 10.83
C PHE A 246 8.38 5.60 10.91
N VAL A 247 8.97 6.18 9.86
CA VAL A 247 9.00 7.63 9.68
C VAL A 247 8.26 7.96 8.39
N PHE A 248 7.30 8.86 8.53
CA PHE A 248 6.45 9.34 7.46
C PHE A 248 6.73 10.83 7.26
N THR A 249 6.99 11.28 6.04
CA THR A 249 7.07 12.73 5.73
C THR A 249 5.81 13.17 4.98
N ARG A 250 5.24 14.30 5.38
CA ARG A 250 3.98 14.82 4.84
C ARG A 250 4.15 15.37 3.42
N GLY A 251 3.15 15.11 2.56
CA GLY A 251 2.99 15.70 1.24
C GLY A 251 4.00 15.25 0.18
N GLY A 252 4.33 16.14 -0.77
CA GLY A 252 5.38 15.92 -1.76
C GLY A 252 5.01 14.89 -2.83
N ALA A 253 5.81 13.83 -2.98
CA ALA A 253 5.51 12.77 -3.95
C ALA A 253 4.22 12.00 -3.59
N ALA A 254 3.89 11.92 -2.30
CA ALA A 254 2.67 11.27 -1.81
C ALA A 254 1.38 11.96 -2.31
N ASP A 255 1.38 13.30 -2.45
CA ASP A 255 0.21 14.04 -2.95
C ASP A 255 -0.10 13.76 -4.42
N LYS A 256 0.94 13.42 -5.19
CA LYS A 256 0.84 13.07 -6.61
C LYS A 256 0.65 11.57 -6.83
N ALA A 257 0.64 10.77 -5.77
CA ALA A 257 0.61 9.31 -5.86
C ALA A 257 -0.81 8.74 -6.07
N GLY A 258 -1.86 9.56 -6.11
CA GLY A 258 -3.25 9.11 -6.30
C GLY A 258 -3.70 8.16 -5.20
N MET A 259 -3.53 8.59 -3.93
CA MET A 259 -3.71 7.74 -2.75
C MET A 259 -5.18 7.48 -2.40
N ASP A 260 -6.09 8.29 -2.91
CA ASP A 260 -7.54 8.21 -2.78
C ASP A 260 -8.15 7.03 -3.57
N VAL A 261 -7.59 6.75 -4.75
CA VAL A 261 -8.00 5.65 -5.63
C VAL A 261 -7.35 4.31 -5.31
N VAL A 262 -6.39 4.28 -4.38
CA VAL A 262 -5.70 3.04 -3.97
C VAL A 262 -6.69 2.02 -3.42
N GLY A 263 -6.61 0.80 -3.96
CA GLY A 263 -7.45 -0.35 -3.62
C GLY A 263 -8.77 -0.39 -4.40
N ARG A 264 -9.14 0.67 -5.11
CA ARG A 264 -10.39 0.78 -5.89
C ARG A 264 -10.19 0.63 -7.39
N GLN A 265 -9.00 0.27 -7.83
CA GLN A 265 -8.72 0.14 -9.24
C GLN A 265 -9.45 -1.05 -9.85
N SER A 266 -9.99 -0.85 -11.06
CA SER A 266 -10.64 -1.90 -11.83
C SER A 266 -10.06 -1.96 -13.23
N THR A 267 -9.95 -3.17 -13.75
CA THR A 267 -9.47 -3.46 -15.10
C THR A 267 -10.59 -3.17 -16.08
N ALA A 268 -10.30 -2.32 -17.08
CA ALA A 268 -11.23 -1.99 -18.14
C ALA A 268 -11.61 -3.24 -18.96
N PRO A 269 -12.87 -3.37 -19.43
CA PRO A 269 -13.29 -4.48 -20.29
C PRO A 269 -12.41 -4.65 -21.54
N ALA A 270 -11.94 -3.55 -22.12
CA ALA A 270 -11.02 -3.56 -23.26
C ALA A 270 -9.68 -4.24 -22.95
N THR A 271 -9.14 -4.05 -21.74
CA THR A 271 -7.91 -4.73 -21.28
C THR A 271 -8.17 -6.23 -21.10
N VAL A 272 -9.31 -6.60 -20.52
CA VAL A 272 -9.69 -8.02 -20.39
C VAL A 272 -9.82 -8.67 -21.76
N PHE A 273 -10.49 -8.02 -22.71
CA PHE A 273 -10.61 -8.49 -24.09
C PHE A 273 -9.23 -8.63 -24.75
N THR A 274 -8.38 -7.62 -24.63
CA THR A 274 -7.01 -7.65 -25.18
C THR A 274 -6.21 -8.83 -24.61
N LEU A 275 -6.31 -9.09 -23.30
CA LEU A 275 -5.66 -10.22 -22.65
C LEU A 275 -6.22 -11.56 -23.16
N ALA A 276 -7.54 -11.68 -23.33
CA ALA A 276 -8.18 -12.87 -23.87
C ALA A 276 -7.77 -13.13 -25.33
N SER A 277 -7.79 -12.11 -26.18
CA SER A 277 -7.32 -12.21 -27.57
C SER A 277 -5.84 -12.58 -27.64
N THR A 278 -4.99 -11.97 -26.81
CA THR A 278 -3.56 -12.29 -26.73
C THR A 278 -3.34 -13.73 -26.25
N CYS A 279 -4.11 -14.19 -25.27
CA CYS A 279 -4.09 -15.57 -24.80
C CYS A 279 -4.42 -16.55 -25.93
N ILE A 280 -5.53 -16.33 -26.65
CA ILE A 280 -5.96 -17.17 -27.77
C ILE A 280 -4.91 -17.15 -28.89
N ALA A 281 -4.45 -15.96 -29.29
CA ALA A 281 -3.44 -15.81 -30.33
C ALA A 281 -2.12 -16.49 -29.97
N SER A 282 -1.69 -16.44 -28.70
CA SER A 282 -0.47 -17.11 -28.24
C SER A 282 -0.62 -18.63 -28.28
N LEU A 283 -1.78 -19.17 -27.87
CA LEU A 283 -2.04 -20.61 -27.93
C LEU A 283 -2.12 -21.12 -29.38
N LEU A 284 -2.85 -20.42 -30.25
CA LEU A 284 -2.98 -20.78 -31.68
C LEU A 284 -1.66 -20.61 -32.43
N GLY A 285 -0.95 -19.50 -32.21
CA GLY A 285 0.37 -19.26 -32.78
C GLY A 285 1.40 -20.28 -32.30
N GLY A 286 1.36 -20.64 -31.02
CA GLY A 286 2.21 -21.69 -30.47
C GLY A 286 1.93 -23.05 -31.11
N LEU A 287 0.65 -23.42 -31.28
CA LEU A 287 0.26 -24.64 -31.98
C LEU A 287 0.72 -24.63 -33.45
N ALA A 288 0.55 -23.52 -34.17
CA ALA A 288 1.01 -23.40 -35.55
C ALA A 288 2.54 -23.55 -35.67
N LEU A 289 3.30 -22.94 -34.76
CA LEU A 289 4.76 -23.08 -34.69
C LEU A 289 5.18 -24.52 -34.38
N PHE A 290 4.45 -25.20 -33.49
CA PHE A 290 4.70 -26.60 -33.16
C PHE A 290 4.46 -27.54 -34.35
N LEU A 291 3.45 -27.26 -35.17
CA LEU A 291 3.14 -28.01 -36.40
C LEU A 291 4.08 -27.68 -37.58
N SER A 292 4.94 -26.67 -37.45
CA SER A 292 5.87 -26.31 -38.52
C SER A 292 6.95 -27.38 -38.73
N ALA A 293 7.50 -27.47 -39.95
CA ALA A 293 8.58 -28.42 -40.27
C ALA A 293 9.98 -27.93 -39.82
N MET A 294 10.09 -26.71 -39.28
CA MET A 294 11.37 -26.10 -38.91
C MET A 294 11.63 -26.26 -37.41
N PRO A 295 12.69 -26.98 -36.98
CA PRO A 295 12.98 -27.23 -35.57
C PRO A 295 13.13 -25.94 -34.74
N LEU A 296 13.68 -24.88 -35.34
CA LEU A 296 13.84 -23.58 -34.66
C LEU A 296 12.49 -22.93 -34.33
N LEU A 297 11.51 -23.02 -35.23
CA LEU A 297 10.16 -22.49 -34.98
C LEU A 297 9.41 -23.35 -33.96
N GLN A 298 9.57 -24.67 -34.02
CA GLN A 298 9.04 -25.57 -33.01
C GLN A 298 9.56 -25.24 -31.60
N ALA A 299 10.85 -24.89 -31.47
CA ALA A 299 11.41 -24.48 -30.18
C ALA A 299 10.74 -23.22 -29.58
N LEU A 300 10.23 -22.31 -30.42
CA LEU A 300 9.50 -21.10 -30.00
C LEU A 300 8.03 -21.38 -29.64
N SER A 301 7.47 -22.52 -30.02
CA SER A 301 6.08 -22.89 -29.68
C SER A 301 5.85 -22.95 -28.17
N PHE A 302 6.76 -23.61 -27.45
CA PHE A 302 6.62 -23.86 -26.02
C PHE A 302 6.53 -22.57 -25.18
N PRO A 303 7.46 -21.59 -25.28
CA PRO A 303 7.34 -20.36 -24.51
C PRO A 303 6.09 -19.55 -24.86
N LEU A 304 5.66 -19.57 -26.13
CA LEU A 304 4.45 -18.86 -26.56
C LEU A 304 3.17 -19.51 -26.01
N MET A 305 3.08 -20.84 -26.05
CA MET A 305 1.97 -21.57 -25.41
C MET A 305 1.97 -21.38 -23.90
N LEU A 306 3.14 -21.35 -23.25
CA LEU A 306 3.27 -21.13 -21.81
C LEU A 306 2.81 -19.71 -21.42
N LEU A 307 3.11 -18.71 -22.24
CA LEU A 307 2.57 -17.35 -22.10
C LEU A 307 1.04 -17.37 -22.20
N GLY A 308 0.49 -18.01 -23.23
CA GLY A 308 -0.96 -18.16 -23.41
C GLY A 308 -1.63 -18.85 -22.22
N ALA A 309 -1.10 -19.98 -21.77
CA ALA A 309 -1.60 -20.70 -20.60
C ALA A 309 -1.53 -19.85 -19.31
N GLY A 310 -0.45 -19.08 -19.13
CA GLY A 310 -0.29 -18.15 -18.02
C GLY A 310 -1.36 -17.06 -18.01
N LEU A 311 -1.63 -16.43 -19.17
CA LEU A 311 -2.70 -15.45 -19.32
C LEU A 311 -4.09 -16.07 -19.09
N GLY A 312 -4.34 -17.26 -19.63
CA GLY A 312 -5.58 -18.00 -19.42
C GLY A 312 -5.83 -18.35 -17.95
N PHE A 313 -4.77 -18.70 -17.20
CA PHE A 313 -4.86 -18.93 -15.76
C PHE A 313 -5.26 -17.65 -15.01
N LEU A 314 -4.68 -16.49 -15.36
CA LEU A 314 -5.04 -15.20 -14.76
C LEU A 314 -6.50 -14.84 -15.01
N LEU A 315 -6.99 -15.05 -16.23
CA LEU A 315 -8.40 -14.83 -16.61
C LEU A 315 -9.34 -15.76 -15.83
N ARG A 316 -8.99 -17.06 -15.74
CA ARG A 316 -9.82 -18.08 -15.08
C ARG A 316 -9.92 -17.90 -13.57
N LYS A 317 -8.85 -17.48 -12.89
CA LYS A 317 -8.82 -17.38 -11.42
C LYS A 317 -9.71 -16.26 -10.86
N GLY A 318 -10.29 -15.41 -11.72
CA GLY A 318 -11.14 -14.30 -11.27
C GLY A 318 -10.40 -13.25 -10.46
N SER A 319 -9.06 -13.25 -10.51
CA SER A 319 -8.25 -12.27 -9.78
C SER A 319 -8.26 -10.89 -10.43
N ILE A 320 -8.76 -10.78 -11.66
CA ILE A 320 -8.93 -9.51 -12.37
C ILE A 320 -10.14 -8.80 -11.79
N ILE A 321 -9.92 -7.62 -11.22
CA ILE A 321 -11.01 -6.76 -10.74
C ILE A 321 -11.68 -6.15 -11.97
N GLN A 322 -12.95 -6.43 -12.24
CA GLN A 322 -13.66 -5.87 -13.39
C GLN A 322 -14.54 -4.69 -12.98
N ALA A 323 -14.58 -3.65 -13.81
CA ALA A 323 -15.47 -2.52 -13.64
C ALA A 323 -16.94 -3.00 -13.74
N GLY A 324 -17.62 -3.14 -12.60
CA GLY A 324 -19.04 -3.54 -12.53
C GLY A 324 -19.38 -4.59 -11.47
N GLN A 325 -18.43 -5.46 -11.08
CA GLN A 325 -18.71 -6.46 -10.03
C GLN A 325 -18.83 -5.83 -8.63
N GLU A 326 -18.09 -4.77 -8.33
CA GLU A 326 -18.17 -4.10 -7.02
C GLU A 326 -19.48 -3.35 -6.82
N ALA A 327 -20.06 -2.77 -7.89
CA ALA A 327 -21.36 -2.11 -7.82
C ALA A 327 -22.51 -3.10 -7.52
N ALA A 328 -22.37 -4.36 -7.95
CA ALA A 328 -23.34 -5.42 -7.67
C ALA A 328 -23.24 -5.95 -6.23
N VAL A 329 -22.01 -6.12 -5.71
CA VAL A 329 -21.78 -6.59 -4.34
C VAL A 329 -22.10 -5.50 -3.31
N GLN A 330 -21.74 -4.24 -3.57
CA GLN A 330 -22.00 -3.12 -2.66
C GLN A 330 -23.49 -2.76 -2.56
N LYS A 331 -24.28 -3.06 -3.61
CA LYS A 331 -25.76 -3.01 -3.54
C LYS A 331 -26.37 -4.12 -2.68
N GLN A 332 -25.64 -5.21 -2.46
CA GLN A 332 -26.13 -6.40 -1.75
C GLN A 332 -25.76 -6.38 -0.26
N GLU A 333 -24.71 -5.64 0.12
CA GLU A 333 -24.24 -5.50 1.50
C GLU A 333 -24.69 -4.21 2.21
N LEU A 334 -25.49 -3.35 1.59
CA LEU A 334 -26.15 -2.28 2.34
C LEU A 334 -27.23 -2.94 3.22
N PRO A 335 -27.04 -3.02 4.55
CA PRO A 335 -27.99 -3.70 5.41
C PRO A 335 -29.36 -3.03 5.27
N ALA A 336 -30.42 -3.84 5.17
CA ALA A 336 -31.81 -3.38 5.10
C ALA A 336 -32.16 -2.32 6.15
N ALA A 337 -31.43 -2.28 7.28
CA ALA A 337 -31.53 -1.28 8.33
C ALA A 337 -31.27 0.18 7.87
N CYS A 338 -30.41 0.42 6.86
CA CYS A 338 -30.23 1.77 6.33
C CYS A 338 -31.36 2.21 5.41
N GLN A 339 -32.10 1.27 4.81
CA GLN A 339 -33.27 1.60 3.99
C GLN A 339 -34.48 1.91 4.86
N GLU A 340 -34.61 1.26 6.02
CA GLU A 340 -35.63 1.60 7.02
C GLU A 340 -35.35 2.98 7.65
N ALA A 341 -34.10 3.29 8.01
CA ALA A 341 -33.75 4.61 8.57
C ALA A 341 -33.99 5.77 7.58
N GLN A 342 -33.78 5.56 6.28
CA GLN A 342 -34.06 6.58 5.25
C GLN A 342 -35.56 6.72 4.93
N GLN A 343 -36.36 5.69 5.16
CA GLN A 343 -37.82 5.78 5.05
C GLN A 343 -38.45 6.42 6.31
N GLU A 344 -37.85 6.23 7.49
CA GLU A 344 -38.28 6.89 8.73
C GLU A 344 -37.95 8.39 8.75
N GLU A 345 -36.79 8.82 8.25
CA GLU A 345 -36.44 10.26 8.17
C GLU A 345 -37.23 11.05 7.11
N ALA A 346 -37.82 10.39 6.11
CA ALA A 346 -38.64 11.05 5.08
C ALA A 346 -40.06 11.40 5.56
N SER A 347 -40.50 10.90 6.72
CA SER A 347 -41.89 11.00 7.20
C SER A 347 -42.22 12.21 8.09
N PRO A 348 -41.31 12.83 8.87
CA PRO A 348 -41.66 13.97 9.73
C PRO A 348 -41.80 15.31 8.98
N GLN A 349 -41.11 15.49 7.85
CA GLN A 349 -41.11 16.78 7.14
C GLN A 349 -42.37 17.04 6.30
N GLN A 350 -43.10 16.00 5.87
CA GLN A 350 -44.37 16.19 5.16
C GLN A 350 -45.55 16.53 6.09
N GLN A 351 -45.51 16.12 7.37
CA GLN A 351 -46.57 16.49 8.33
C GLN A 351 -46.47 17.94 8.82
N GLN A 352 -45.27 18.54 8.86
CA GLN A 352 -45.13 19.96 9.21
C GLN A 352 -45.50 20.92 8.07
N GLN A 353 -45.34 20.51 6.80
CA GLN A 353 -45.78 21.34 5.67
C GLN A 353 -47.31 21.31 5.47
N GLN A 354 -47.97 20.18 5.71
CA GLN A 354 -49.44 20.10 5.62
C GLN A 354 -50.16 20.81 6.78
N GLY A 355 -49.55 20.92 7.97
CA GLY A 355 -50.09 21.71 9.08
C GLY A 355 -50.00 23.24 8.88
N GLY A 356 -49.01 23.70 8.11
CA GLY A 356 -48.81 25.12 7.82
C GLY A 356 -49.80 25.69 6.79
N GLU A 357 -50.14 24.92 5.75
CA GLU A 357 -51.11 25.35 4.72
C GLU A 357 -52.55 25.40 5.26
N GLN A 358 -52.93 24.50 6.19
CA GLN A 358 -54.27 24.55 6.81
C GLN A 358 -54.45 25.76 7.75
N LEU A 359 -53.37 26.26 8.36
CA LEU A 359 -53.46 27.45 9.23
C LEU A 359 -53.51 28.76 8.43
N LEU A 360 -52.95 28.79 7.21
CA LEU A 360 -53.06 29.93 6.30
C LEU A 360 -54.45 30.02 5.65
N ALA A 361 -55.01 28.89 5.21
CA ALA A 361 -56.35 28.84 4.60
C ALA A 361 -57.48 29.26 5.56
N CYS A 362 -57.30 29.07 6.87
CA CYS A 362 -58.30 29.44 7.87
C CYS A 362 -58.30 30.96 8.20
N LYS A 363 -57.20 31.68 7.91
CA LYS A 363 -57.14 33.13 8.10
C LYS A 363 -57.76 33.91 6.95
N ASP A 364 -57.65 33.41 5.72
CA ASP A 364 -58.21 34.08 4.55
C ASP A 364 -59.75 34.02 4.53
N GLN A 365 -60.36 32.94 5.05
CA GLN A 365 -61.82 32.87 5.20
C GLN A 365 -62.41 33.82 6.26
N GLN A 366 -61.63 34.23 7.27
CA GLN A 366 -62.11 35.19 8.28
C GLN A 366 -62.01 36.65 7.81
N GLN A 367 -61.12 36.97 6.85
CA GLN A 367 -61.06 38.31 6.26
C GLN A 367 -62.14 38.54 5.21
N GLU A 368 -62.61 37.50 4.51
CA GLU A 368 -63.67 37.64 3.51
C GLU A 368 -65.08 37.80 4.12
N GLN A 369 -65.31 37.29 5.34
CA GLN A 369 -66.59 37.48 6.04
C GLN A 369 -66.74 38.86 6.71
N ALA A 370 -65.65 39.61 6.89
CA ALA A 370 -65.71 40.97 7.44
C ALA A 370 -66.02 42.05 6.39
N ALA A 371 -65.94 41.75 5.09
CA ALA A 371 -66.13 42.70 4.00
C ALA A 371 -67.56 42.80 3.45
N VAL A 372 -68.50 41.94 3.90
CA VAL A 372 -69.88 41.86 3.36
C VAL A 372 -70.92 42.63 4.22
N ALA A 373 -70.53 43.23 5.35
CA ALA A 373 -71.45 43.92 6.26
C ALA A 373 -71.54 45.46 6.10
N GLY A 374 -71.14 46.01 4.94
CA GLY A 374 -71.13 47.46 4.67
C GLY A 374 -72.03 47.89 3.51
N GLY A 375 -73.34 47.62 3.59
CA GLY A 375 -74.35 48.11 2.65
C GLY A 375 -75.09 49.36 3.16
N PRO A 376 -75.49 50.29 2.28
CA PRO A 376 -75.88 51.66 2.63
C PRO A 376 -77.28 51.77 3.27
N GLN A 377 -77.41 52.60 4.31
CA GLN A 377 -78.70 53.05 4.81
C GLN A 377 -79.34 54.05 3.82
N PRO A 378 -80.63 53.88 3.47
CA PRO A 378 -81.35 54.86 2.66
C PRO A 378 -81.87 56.01 3.52
N SER A 379 -81.74 57.21 2.95
CA SER A 379 -82.29 58.48 3.41
C SER A 379 -83.82 58.48 3.40
N ALA A 380 -84.42 58.95 4.49
CA ALA A 380 -85.70 59.65 4.54
C ALA A 380 -85.75 60.50 5.80
#